data_AF-A0A258D829-F1
#
_entry.id   AF-A0A258D829-F1
#
_cell.length_a   1.000
_cell.length_b   1.000
_cell.length_c   1.000
_cell.angle_alpha   90.00
_cell.angle_beta   90.00
_cell.angle_gamma   90.00
#
_symmetry.space_group_name_H-M   'P 1'
#
loop_
_entity.id
_entity.type
_entity.pdbx_description
1 polymer ?
#
loop_
_entity_poly.entity_id
_entity_poly.type
_entity_poly.pdbx_seq_one_letter_code
_entity_poly.pdbx_strand_id
1 'polypeptide(L)'
;ILTGDLSDVNYSSIRAGLVEWRRRIDALQHGVLAFQVLRPIWRRWAATEVLSGRVSTTVAEAMPAKWIVPKQAWVDPAKDVKAEVEAIAAGLMSRREAVTSRGVDVEALDAEIAADNERAKTLGLTFGVPAAANENESAAAAA
;
A
#
# COMPACT_ATOMS: atom_id res chain seq x y z
N ILE A 1 11.85 -23.92 -6.40
CA ILE A 1 12.46 -23.70 -7.73
C ILE A 1 13.91 -23.33 -7.45
N LEU A 2 14.85 -24.25 -7.65
CA LEU A 2 16.26 -24.06 -7.24
C LEU A 2 17.19 -23.66 -8.40
N THR A 3 16.75 -23.83 -9.66
CA THR A 3 17.60 -23.64 -10.86
C THR A 3 17.08 -22.62 -11.87
N GLY A 4 15.81 -22.18 -11.80
CA GLY A 4 15.28 -21.11 -12.65
C GLY A 4 15.17 -21.43 -14.14
N ASP A 5 15.40 -22.69 -14.55
CA ASP A 5 15.21 -23.13 -15.93
C ASP A 5 13.71 -23.21 -16.26
N LEU A 6 13.29 -22.45 -17.27
CA LEU A 6 11.89 -22.31 -17.70
C LEU A 6 11.62 -22.97 -19.06
N SER A 7 12.57 -23.75 -19.59
CA SER A 7 12.54 -24.22 -20.98
C SER A 7 11.37 -25.17 -21.31
N ASP A 8 10.87 -25.95 -20.34
CA ASP A 8 9.80 -26.96 -20.55
C ASP A 8 8.55 -26.76 -19.67
N VAL A 9 8.33 -25.56 -19.13
CA VAL A 9 7.31 -25.34 -18.08
C VAL A 9 6.08 -24.63 -18.62
N ASN A 10 4.89 -25.23 -18.46
CA ASN A 10 3.62 -24.60 -18.85
C ASN A 10 3.18 -23.50 -17.86
N TYR A 11 2.30 -22.60 -18.32
CA TYR A 11 1.82 -21.45 -17.51
C TYR A 11 1.24 -21.89 -16.15
N SER A 12 0.50 -23.00 -16.12
CA SER A 12 -0.15 -23.51 -14.92
C SER A 12 0.83 -24.04 -13.88
N SER A 13 1.89 -24.75 -14.29
CA SER A 13 2.89 -25.28 -13.36
C SER A 13 3.85 -24.19 -12.86
N ILE A 14 4.20 -23.19 -13.68
CA ILE A 14 4.93 -22.00 -13.21
C ILE A 14 4.10 -21.25 -12.17
N ARG A 15 2.82 -21.01 -12.45
CA ARG A 15 1.91 -20.29 -11.54
C ARG A 15 1.76 -21.02 -10.21
N ALA A 16 1.55 -22.34 -10.23
CA ALA A 16 1.45 -23.15 -9.02
C ALA A 16 2.75 -23.07 -8.19
N GLY A 17 3.91 -23.17 -8.85
CA GLY A 17 5.22 -23.04 -8.20
C GLY A 17 5.45 -21.66 -7.59
N LEU A 18 5.04 -20.59 -8.28
CA LEU A 18 5.16 -19.22 -7.80
C LEU A 18 4.26 -18.95 -6.59
N VAL A 19 3.03 -19.47 -6.59
CA VAL A 19 2.10 -19.35 -5.45
C VAL A 19 2.68 -20.01 -4.20
N GLU A 20 3.19 -21.24 -4.32
CA GLU A 20 3.80 -21.94 -3.19
C GLU A 20 5.08 -21.24 -2.70
N TRP A 21 5.89 -20.69 -3.62
CA TRP A 21 7.04 -19.88 -3.25
C TRP A 21 6.63 -18.62 -2.46
N ARG A 22 5.63 -17.88 -2.95
CA ARG A 22 5.12 -16.69 -2.27
C ARG A 22 4.59 -17.02 -0.88
N ARG A 23 3.85 -18.12 -0.73
CA ARG A 23 3.36 -18.59 0.57
C ARG A 23 4.49 -18.86 1.56
N ARG A 24 5.61 -19.42 1.09
CA ARG A 24 6.80 -19.65 1.93
C ARG A 24 7.47 -18.34 2.32
N ILE A 25 7.60 -17.40 1.39
CA ILE A 25 8.15 -16.07 1.67
C ILE A 25 7.29 -15.33 2.69
N ASP A 26 5.97 -15.37 2.53
CA ASP A 26 5.02 -14.74 3.45
C ASP A 26 5.13 -15.31 4.88
N ALA A 27 5.21 -16.64 4.99
CA ALA A 27 5.44 -17.32 6.26
C ALA A 27 6.76 -16.89 6.93
N LEU A 28 7.83 -16.71 6.15
CA LEU A 28 9.11 -16.21 6.67
C LEU A 28 9.04 -14.73 7.06
N GLN A 29 8.39 -13.89 6.25
CA GLN A 29 8.22 -12.48 6.52
C GLN A 29 7.45 -12.24 7.82
N HIS A 30 6.31 -12.90 8.00
CA HIS A 30 5.50 -12.70 9.20
C HIS A 30 6.01 -13.51 10.40
N GLY A 31 6.40 -14.77 10.19
CA GLY A 31 6.80 -15.68 11.27
C GLY A 31 8.20 -15.43 11.81
N VAL A 32 9.15 -15.01 10.95
CA VAL A 32 10.54 -14.80 11.36
C VAL A 32 10.85 -13.31 11.42
N LEU A 33 10.77 -12.59 10.28
CA LEU A 33 11.20 -11.20 10.25
C LEU A 33 10.34 -10.31 11.15
N ALA A 34 9.02 -10.31 10.98
CA ALA A 34 8.13 -9.47 11.78
C ALA A 34 8.12 -9.89 13.26
N PHE A 35 7.91 -11.19 13.53
CA PHE A 35 7.72 -11.66 14.90
C PHE A 35 9.00 -11.78 15.72
N GLN A 36 10.05 -12.40 15.16
CA GLN A 36 11.28 -12.71 15.91
C GLN A 36 12.29 -11.58 15.87
N VAL A 37 12.30 -10.74 14.82
CA VAL A 37 13.31 -9.70 14.64
C VAL A 37 12.73 -8.31 14.88
N LEU A 38 11.76 -7.89 14.08
CA LEU A 38 11.27 -6.50 14.10
C LEU A 38 10.48 -6.18 15.37
N ARG A 39 9.63 -7.08 15.84
CA ARG A 39 8.83 -6.88 17.06
C ARG A 39 9.68 -6.63 18.32
N PRO A 40 10.70 -7.43 18.70
CA PRO A 40 11.50 -7.14 19.87
C PRO A 40 12.33 -5.86 19.73
N ILE A 41 12.81 -5.54 18.51
CA ILE A 41 13.51 -4.29 18.23
C ILE A 41 12.58 -3.10 18.46
N TRP A 42 11.39 -3.13 17.85
CA TRP A 42 10.37 -2.09 18.00
C TRP A 42 10.02 -1.86 19.47
N ARG A 43 9.74 -2.93 20.21
CA ARG A 43 9.37 -2.84 21.63
C ARG A 43 10.44 -2.16 22.47
N ARG A 44 11.71 -2.49 22.25
CA ARG A 44 12.83 -1.89 22.98
C ARG A 44 13.01 -0.43 22.60
N TRP A 45 12.99 -0.13 21.30
CA TRP A 45 13.14 1.23 20.79
C TRP A 45 11.98 2.12 21.26
N ALA A 46 10.72 1.73 21.02
CA ALA A 46 9.54 2.48 21.40
C ALA A 46 9.45 2.72 22.92
N ALA A 47 9.75 1.71 23.75
CA ALA A 47 9.80 1.89 25.19
C ALA A 47 10.90 2.89 25.60
N THR A 48 12.07 2.86 24.96
CA THR A 48 13.16 3.80 25.24
C THR A 48 12.76 5.22 24.87
N GLU A 49 12.12 5.42 23.71
CA GLU A 49 11.66 6.73 23.26
C GLU A 49 10.62 7.33 24.23
N VAL A 50 9.66 6.53 24.67
CA VAL A 50 8.65 6.95 25.66
C VAL A 50 9.29 7.27 27.00
N LEU A 51 10.14 6.38 27.53
CA LEU A 51 10.80 6.58 28.83
C LEU A 51 11.79 7.75 28.83
N SER A 52 12.35 8.08 27.66
CA SER A 52 13.21 9.26 27.47
C SER A 52 12.44 10.57 27.36
N GLY A 53 11.11 10.53 27.28
CA GLY A 53 10.25 11.69 27.14
C GLY A 53 10.22 12.32 25.73
N ARG A 54 10.81 11.66 24.72
CA ARG A 54 10.78 12.14 23.32
C ARG A 54 9.43 11.93 22.64
N VAL A 55 8.65 10.97 23.12
CA VAL A 55 7.29 10.70 22.62
C VAL A 55 6.30 10.82 23.77
N SER A 56 5.31 11.68 23.60
CA SER A 56 4.25 11.92 24.58
C SER A 56 3.12 10.89 24.46
N THR A 57 3.42 9.62 24.76
CA THR A 57 2.45 8.51 24.79
C THR A 57 2.82 7.53 25.90
N THR A 58 1.95 6.59 26.22
CA THR A 58 2.30 5.51 27.16
C THR A 58 3.07 4.40 26.45
N VAL A 59 3.88 3.66 27.21
CA VAL A 59 4.61 2.49 26.67
C VAL A 59 3.63 1.50 26.06
N ALA A 60 2.46 1.29 26.68
CA ALA A 60 1.42 0.38 26.20
C ALA A 60 0.85 0.79 24.83
N GLU A 61 0.59 2.08 24.62
CA GLU A 61 0.08 2.64 23.36
C GLU A 61 1.09 2.55 22.22
N ALA A 62 2.39 2.58 22.52
CA ALA A 62 3.46 2.47 21.52
C ALA A 62 3.78 1.02 21.11
N MET A 63 3.25 0.00 21.79
CA MET A 63 3.56 -1.41 21.51
C MET A 63 2.94 -1.99 20.22
N PRO A 64 1.69 -1.66 19.84
CA PRO A 64 1.10 -2.16 18.61
C PRO A 64 1.84 -1.61 17.38
N ALA A 65 2.34 -2.52 16.54
CA ALA A 65 2.95 -2.18 15.26
C ALA A 65 2.35 -3.09 14.18
N LYS A 66 1.88 -2.47 13.08
CA LYS A 66 1.47 -3.21 11.88
C LYS A 66 2.66 -3.28 10.92
N TRP A 67 3.04 -4.50 10.56
CA TRP A 67 4.09 -4.75 9.58
C TRP A 67 3.46 -4.93 8.21
N ILE A 68 3.71 -3.99 7.29
CA ILE A 68 3.25 -4.05 5.90
C ILE A 68 4.40 -4.59 5.06
N VAL A 69 4.19 -5.74 4.43
CA VAL A 69 5.20 -6.38 3.57
C VAL A 69 5.08 -5.88 2.12
N PRO A 70 6.16 -5.97 1.33
CA PRO A 70 6.11 -5.56 -0.07
C PRO A 70 5.06 -6.34 -0.87
N LYS A 71 4.34 -5.62 -1.74
CA LYS A 71 3.34 -6.24 -2.61
C LYS A 71 3.98 -7.25 -3.56
N GLN A 72 3.35 -8.42 -3.69
CA GLN A 72 3.75 -9.43 -4.67
C GLN A 72 3.17 -9.10 -6.04
N ALA A 73 3.96 -8.47 -6.91
CA ALA A 73 3.51 -8.07 -8.26
C ALA A 73 2.93 -9.25 -9.05
N TRP A 74 1.75 -9.08 -9.65
CA TRP A 74 1.19 -10.08 -10.54
C TRP A 74 1.74 -9.97 -11.96
N VAL A 75 1.57 -11.01 -12.77
CA VAL A 75 2.07 -11.05 -14.17
C VAL A 75 1.38 -10.00 -15.05
N ASP A 76 0.12 -9.68 -14.75
CA ASP A 76 -0.67 -8.65 -15.44
C ASP A 76 -0.82 -7.44 -14.50
N PRO A 77 -0.07 -6.35 -14.73
CA PRO A 77 -0.10 -5.17 -13.88
C PRO A 77 -1.45 -4.45 -13.89
N ALA A 78 -2.15 -4.47 -15.02
CA ALA A 78 -3.42 -3.75 -15.17
C ALA A 78 -4.53 -4.39 -14.32
N LYS A 79 -4.61 -5.74 -14.34
CA LYS A 79 -5.55 -6.47 -13.49
C LYS A 79 -5.23 -6.33 -12.01
N ASP A 80 -3.95 -6.30 -11.66
CA ASP A 80 -3.49 -6.16 -10.27
C ASP A 80 -3.85 -4.78 -9.68
N VAL A 81 -3.65 -3.71 -10.45
CA VAL A 81 -4.07 -2.35 -10.03
C VAL A 81 -5.59 -2.25 -9.93
N LYS A 82 -6.33 -2.81 -10.89
CA LYS A 82 -7.79 -2.81 -10.87
C LYS A 82 -8.34 -3.54 -9.63
N ALA A 83 -7.81 -4.73 -9.34
CA ALA A 83 -8.19 -5.50 -8.16
C ALA A 83 -7.89 -4.76 -6.86
N GLU A 84 -6.78 -4.01 -6.80
CA GLU A 84 -6.41 -3.20 -5.63
C GLU A 84 -7.38 -2.02 -5.43
N VAL A 85 -7.75 -1.31 -6.50
CA VAL A 85 -8.77 -0.24 -6.45
C VAL A 85 -10.13 -0.80 -5.99
N GLU A 86 -10.53 -1.96 -6.53
CA GLU A 86 -11.76 -2.64 -6.13
C GLU A 86 -11.73 -3.10 -4.67
N ALA A 87 -10.60 -3.63 -4.19
CA ALA A 87 -10.44 -4.04 -2.80
C ALA A 87 -10.52 -2.85 -1.82
N ILE A 88 -9.95 -1.70 -2.21
CA ILE A 88 -10.08 -0.46 -1.44
C ILE A 88 -11.53 0.02 -1.43
N ALA A 89 -12.19 0.04 -2.58
CA ALA A 89 -13.60 0.44 -2.70
C ALA A 89 -14.54 -0.48 -1.89
N ALA A 90 -14.23 -1.78 -1.83
CA ALA A 90 -14.96 -2.76 -1.03
C ALA A 90 -14.62 -2.72 0.47
N GLY A 91 -13.69 -1.88 0.91
CA GLY A 91 -13.25 -1.77 2.31
C GLY A 91 -12.41 -2.95 2.80
N LEU A 92 -11.93 -3.81 1.90
CA LEU A 92 -11.07 -4.96 2.21
C LEU A 92 -9.60 -4.56 2.38
N MET A 93 -9.21 -3.39 1.87
CA MET A 93 -7.85 -2.87 1.93
C MET A 93 -7.86 -1.36 2.17
N SER A 94 -6.93 -0.87 3.00
CA SER A 94 -6.79 0.58 3.19
C SER A 94 -5.87 1.18 2.11
N ARG A 95 -6.11 2.44 1.73
CA ARG A 95 -5.20 3.18 0.83
C ARG A 95 -3.79 3.26 1.41
N ARG A 96 -3.68 3.44 2.74
CA ARG A 96 -2.39 3.48 3.44
C ARG A 96 -1.60 2.19 3.19
N GLU A 97 -2.25 1.06 3.36
CA GLU A 97 -1.64 -0.25 3.12
C GLU A 97 -1.23 -0.46 1.66
N ALA A 98 -2.07 -0.05 0.70
CA ALA A 98 -1.76 -0.13 -0.72
C ALA A 98 -0.50 0.67 -1.08
N VAL A 99 -0.40 1.91 -0.61
CA VAL A 99 0.75 2.79 -0.90
C VAL A 99 2.00 2.34 -0.17
N THR A 100 1.91 2.02 1.13
CA THR A 100 3.06 1.56 1.92
C THR A 100 3.61 0.23 1.40
N SER A 101 2.76 -0.67 0.88
CA SER A 101 3.21 -1.93 0.27
C SER A 101 4.09 -1.74 -0.98
N ARG A 102 4.05 -0.55 -1.59
CA ARG A 102 4.90 -0.13 -2.71
C ARG A 102 6.20 0.55 -2.24
N GLY A 103 6.41 0.67 -0.92
CA GLY A 103 7.57 1.33 -0.33
C GLY A 103 7.48 2.85 -0.27
N VAL A 104 6.30 3.42 -0.49
CA VAL A 104 6.07 4.86 -0.49
C VAL A 104 5.43 5.28 0.84
N ASP A 105 5.90 6.39 1.41
CA ASP A 105 5.25 7.01 2.56
C ASP A 105 3.98 7.74 2.12
N VAL A 106 2.89 7.46 2.82
CA VAL A 106 1.54 7.93 2.47
C VAL A 106 1.40 9.41 2.76
N GLU A 107 2.04 9.89 3.83
CA GLU A 107 1.98 11.30 4.23
C GLU A 107 2.74 12.16 3.22
N ALA A 108 3.92 11.71 2.79
CA ALA A 108 4.66 12.33 1.70
C ALA A 108 3.87 12.32 0.39
N LEU A 109 3.27 11.18 0.02
CA LEU A 109 2.45 11.07 -1.19
C LEU A 109 1.25 12.03 -1.16
N ASP A 110 0.58 12.18 -0.02
CA ASP A 110 -0.56 13.07 0.12
C ASP A 110 -0.15 14.55 -0.03
N ALA A 111 1.01 14.91 0.51
CA ALA A 111 1.59 16.25 0.32
C ALA A 111 1.95 16.51 -1.15
N GLU A 112 2.54 15.53 -1.84
CA GLU A 112 2.86 15.63 -3.28
C GLU A 112 1.60 15.78 -4.12
N ILE A 113 0.57 14.96 -3.87
CA ILE A 113 -0.72 15.04 -4.58
C ILE A 113 -1.38 16.40 -4.35
N ALA A 114 -1.34 16.94 -3.11
CA ALA A 114 -1.89 18.25 -2.82
C ALA A 114 -1.17 19.36 -3.60
N ALA A 115 0.17 19.37 -3.57
CA ALA A 115 0.98 20.33 -4.29
C ALA A 115 0.78 20.24 -5.82
N ASP A 116 0.66 19.04 -6.36
CA ASP A 116 0.43 18.83 -7.78
C ASP A 116 -0.98 19.24 -8.21
N ASN A 117 -1.99 19.03 -7.38
CA ASN A 117 -3.34 19.52 -7.64
C ASN A 117 -3.41 21.06 -7.64
N GLU A 118 -2.70 21.72 -6.73
CA GLU A 118 -2.59 23.18 -6.73
C GLU A 118 -1.88 23.68 -7.99
N ARG A 119 -0.75 23.08 -8.33
CA ARG A 119 0.01 23.41 -9.54
C ARG A 119 -0.82 23.19 -10.80
N ALA A 120 -1.54 22.08 -10.89
CA ALA A 120 -2.42 21.75 -12.01
C ALA A 120 -3.51 22.81 -12.19
N LYS A 121 -4.13 23.27 -11.10
CA LYS A 121 -5.09 24.39 -11.14
C LYS A 121 -4.45 25.68 -11.66
N THR A 122 -3.24 26.01 -11.21
CA THR A 122 -2.54 27.24 -11.68
C THR A 122 -2.16 27.18 -13.15
N LEU A 123 -1.85 25.98 -13.66
CA LEU A 123 -1.41 25.75 -15.03
C LEU A 123 -2.57 25.40 -15.99
N GLY A 124 -3.80 25.29 -15.49
CA GLY A 124 -4.95 24.85 -16.28
C GLY A 124 -4.84 23.40 -16.77
N LEU A 125 -4.08 22.55 -16.06
CA LEU A 125 -3.90 21.14 -16.39
C LEU A 125 -4.94 20.28 -15.66
N THR A 126 -5.54 19.33 -16.36
CA THR A 126 -6.50 18.38 -15.78
C THR A 126 -5.87 16.99 -15.72
N PHE A 127 -5.69 16.47 -14.50
CA PHE A 127 -5.20 15.12 -14.25
C PHE A 127 -6.28 14.31 -13.51
N GLY A 128 -6.59 13.10 -13.99
CA GLY A 128 -7.61 12.23 -13.39
C GLY A 128 -9.01 12.37 -14.03
N VAL A 129 -9.95 11.52 -13.60
CA VAL A 129 -11.33 11.53 -14.11
C VAL A 129 -11.93 12.90 -13.84
N PRO A 130 -12.48 13.59 -14.86
CA PRO A 130 -13.10 14.89 -14.66
C PRO A 130 -14.19 14.74 -13.60
N ALA A 131 -14.04 15.47 -12.49
CA ALA A 131 -15.11 15.68 -11.53
C ALA A 131 -16.33 16.14 -12.34
N ALA A 132 -17.45 15.45 -12.13
CA ALA A 132 -18.72 15.70 -12.79
C ALA A 132 -18.88 17.20 -13.03
N ALA A 133 -18.98 17.58 -14.30
CA ALA A 133 -19.40 18.90 -14.70
C ALA A 133 -20.64 19.23 -13.86
N ASN A 134 -20.54 20.32 -13.09
CA ASN A 134 -21.63 20.80 -12.26
C ASN A 134 -22.92 20.85 -13.10
N GLU A 135 -23.83 19.89 -12.89
CA GLU A 135 -25.19 19.87 -13.44
C GLU A 135 -26.08 20.93 -12.75
N ASN A 136 -25.53 22.12 -12.51
CA ASN A 136 -26.24 23.24 -11.89
C ASN A 136 -26.29 24.47 -12.81
N GLU A 137 -26.32 24.26 -14.14
CA GLU A 137 -26.59 25.32 -15.13
C GLU A 137 -27.84 25.04 -15.99
N SER A 138 -28.56 23.93 -15.75
CA SER A 138 -29.83 23.62 -16.44
C SER A 138 -31.08 24.13 -15.73
N ALA A 139 -30.99 24.68 -14.51
CA ALA A 139 -32.17 25.17 -13.76
C ALA A 139 -32.46 26.67 -13.95
N ALA A 140 -31.60 27.42 -14.65
CA ALA A 140 -31.76 28.87 -14.85
C ALA A 140 -32.34 29.28 -16.22
N ALA A 141 -32.69 28.33 -17.08
CA ALA A 141 -33.27 28.59 -18.42
C ALA A 141 -34.75 28.20 -18.55
N ALA A 142 -35.45 27.93 -17.44
CA ALA A 142 -36.88 27.61 -17.41
C ALA A 142 -37.69 28.55 -16.50
N ALA A 143 -37.28 29.82 -16.43
CA ALA A 143 -38.10 30.95 -15.97
C ALA A 143 -38.45 31.82 -17.18
#